data_AF-A0A699K826-F1
#
_entry.id   AF-A0A699K826-F1
#
_cell.length_a   1.000
_cell.length_b   1.000
_cell.length_c   1.000
_cell.angle_alpha   90.00
_cell.angle_beta   90.00
_cell.angle_gamma   90.00
#
_symmetry.space_group_name_H-M   'P 1'
#
loop_
_entity.id
_entity.type
_entity.pdbx_description
1 polymer ?
#
loop_
_entity_poly.entity_id
_entity_poly.type
_entity_poly.pdbx_seq_one_letter_code
_entity_poly.pdbx_strand_id
1 'polypeptide(L)'
;MADNRTMEELLQAPTEGYGEAIVISKINADHFEIKMNLLQLDVPNDVIKLMMFPYPLKGSARVWYDKEPPNSILTWEDLVNKFVNQLFPPSKTTRLKNEISRFTQIFEETFGEACERFKKMLRACPYHGFTELAQIDTFYNGLNDCNALFIKKTLCHNHGVSSKHS
;
A
#
# COMPACT_ATOMS: atom_id res chain seq x y z
N MET A 1 -4.58 33.51 -15.21
CA MET A 1 -5.39 32.58 -14.41
C MET A 1 -4.76 31.21 -14.55
N ALA A 2 -3.84 30.88 -13.64
CA ALA A 2 -3.18 29.58 -13.62
C ALA A 2 -3.97 28.66 -12.68
N ASP A 3 -4.21 27.46 -13.15
CA ASP A 3 -5.19 26.52 -12.63
C ASP A 3 -4.64 25.80 -11.38
N ASN A 4 -5.33 25.93 -10.25
CA ASN A 4 -5.01 25.21 -9.01
C ASN A 4 -5.28 23.69 -9.12
N ARG A 5 -5.72 23.21 -10.29
CA ARG A 5 -5.99 21.78 -10.58
C ARG A 5 -4.76 20.87 -10.53
N THR A 6 -3.53 21.39 -10.61
CA THR A 6 -2.33 20.55 -10.79
C THR A 6 -2.01 19.63 -9.60
N MET A 7 -2.33 20.01 -8.35
CA MET A 7 -2.05 19.17 -7.17
C MET A 7 -3.16 18.13 -6.93
N GLU A 8 -4.42 18.49 -7.20
CA GLU A 8 -5.55 17.56 -7.15
C GLU A 8 -5.49 16.55 -8.32
N GLU A 9 -5.02 16.94 -9.50
CA GLU A 9 -4.82 16.04 -10.66
C GLU A 9 -3.68 15.04 -10.44
N LEU A 10 -2.63 15.41 -9.69
CA LEU A 10 -1.57 14.47 -9.28
C LEU A 10 -2.06 13.41 -8.28
N LEU A 11 -3.14 13.71 -7.55
CA LEU A 11 -3.84 12.79 -6.64
C LEU A 11 -5.00 12.04 -7.34
N GLN A 12 -5.53 12.54 -8.45
CA GLN A 12 -6.58 11.91 -9.29
C GLN A 12 -6.02 10.96 -10.37
N ALA A 13 -4.89 10.30 -10.14
CA ALA A 13 -4.55 9.14 -10.94
C ALA A 13 -5.75 8.16 -10.89
N PRO A 14 -6.17 7.55 -12.02
CA PRO A 14 -7.30 6.62 -12.04
C PRO A 14 -7.10 5.60 -10.93
N THR A 15 -8.05 5.56 -10.00
CA THR A 15 -8.16 4.49 -9.01
C THR A 15 -8.47 3.13 -9.68
N GLU A 16 -8.70 3.14 -11.00
CA GLU A 16 -8.73 1.97 -11.86
C GLU A 16 -7.35 1.30 -11.94
N GLY A 17 -7.20 0.29 -11.09
CA GLY A 17 -6.04 -0.61 -11.05
C GLY A 17 -5.51 -0.82 -9.63
N TYR A 18 -5.86 0.04 -8.68
CA TYR A 18 -5.30 0.04 -7.32
C TYR A 18 -6.28 -0.42 -6.24
N GLY A 19 -7.43 -0.91 -6.68
CA GLY A 19 -8.32 -1.72 -5.88
C GLY A 19 -7.69 -3.08 -5.55
N GLU A 20 -7.05 -3.78 -6.47
CA GLU A 20 -6.93 -5.25 -6.37
C GLU A 20 -6.25 -5.80 -5.10
N ALA A 21 -5.21 -5.15 -4.54
CA ALA A 21 -4.58 -5.66 -3.32
C ALA A 21 -5.36 -5.37 -2.02
N ILE A 22 -6.07 -4.24 -1.94
CA ILE A 22 -6.90 -3.87 -0.78
C ILE A 22 -8.34 -4.40 -0.94
N VAL A 23 -8.79 -4.54 -2.18
CA VAL A 23 -10.05 -5.16 -2.60
C VAL A 23 -10.05 -6.66 -2.32
N ILE A 24 -8.89 -7.34 -2.40
CA ILE A 24 -8.76 -8.73 -1.90
C ILE A 24 -8.98 -8.82 -0.38
N SER A 25 -8.83 -7.74 0.39
CA SER A 25 -9.18 -7.76 1.82
C SER A 25 -10.65 -7.41 2.06
N LYS A 26 -11.23 -6.51 1.26
CA LYS A 26 -12.57 -5.96 1.50
C LYS A 26 -13.70 -6.65 0.72
N ILE A 27 -13.53 -6.90 -0.58
CA ILE A 27 -14.47 -7.74 -1.36
C ILE A 27 -14.44 -9.18 -0.86
N ASN A 28 -13.31 -9.64 -0.33
CA ASN A 28 -13.21 -11.00 0.20
C ASN A 28 -13.85 -11.13 1.58
N ALA A 29 -13.79 -10.13 2.45
CA ALA A 29 -14.53 -10.17 3.73
C ALA A 29 -16.04 -10.22 3.49
N ASP A 30 -16.57 -9.34 2.63
CA ASP A 30 -18.01 -9.23 2.36
C ASP A 30 -18.53 -10.43 1.55
N HIS A 31 -17.77 -10.92 0.57
CA HIS A 31 -18.14 -12.14 -0.19
C HIS A 31 -18.03 -13.41 0.68
N PHE A 32 -17.09 -13.47 1.62
CA PHE A 32 -17.01 -14.55 2.59
C PHE A 32 -18.21 -14.50 3.56
N GLU A 33 -18.59 -13.33 4.08
CA GLU A 33 -19.75 -13.19 4.97
C GLU A 33 -21.08 -13.57 4.28
N ILE A 34 -21.29 -13.12 3.04
CA ILE A 34 -22.51 -13.45 2.28
C ILE A 34 -22.60 -14.96 2.01
N LYS A 35 -21.49 -15.62 1.65
CA LYS A 35 -21.46 -17.07 1.43
C LYS A 35 -21.61 -17.87 2.74
N MET A 36 -21.16 -17.30 3.86
CA MET A 36 -21.28 -17.90 5.20
C MET A 36 -22.73 -17.90 5.71
N ASN A 37 -23.51 -16.84 5.45
CA ASN A 37 -24.94 -16.79 5.81
C ASN A 37 -25.80 -17.79 5.02
N LEU A 38 -25.37 -18.14 3.80
CA LEU A 38 -26.04 -19.15 2.94
C LEU A 38 -25.71 -20.59 3.34
N LEU A 39 -24.57 -20.81 4.02
CA LEU A 39 -24.16 -22.10 4.55
C LEU A 39 -24.47 -22.14 6.04
N GLN A 40 -25.75 -22.32 6.40
CA GLN A 40 -26.20 -22.66 7.76
C GLN A 40 -25.69 -24.06 8.18
N LEU A 41 -24.38 -24.25 8.17
CA LEU A 41 -23.74 -25.38 8.79
C LEU A 41 -23.43 -24.99 10.23
N ASP A 42 -23.75 -25.86 11.18
CA ASP A 42 -23.40 -25.76 12.60
C ASP A 42 -21.89 -26.01 12.81
N VAL A 43 -21.07 -25.35 12.00
CA VAL A 43 -19.62 -25.50 11.92
C VAL A 43 -18.99 -24.21 12.45
N PRO A 44 -17.94 -24.30 13.30
CA PRO A 44 -17.25 -23.12 13.80
C PRO A 44 -16.74 -22.23 12.66
N ASN A 45 -16.91 -20.92 12.80
CA ASN A 45 -16.53 -19.89 11.82
C ASN A 45 -15.09 -20.07 11.30
N ASP A 46 -14.15 -20.42 12.19
CA ASP A 46 -12.75 -20.67 11.84
C ASP A 46 -12.56 -21.85 10.89
N VAL A 47 -13.33 -22.93 11.06
CA VAL A 47 -13.28 -24.09 10.17
C VAL A 47 -13.74 -23.71 8.77
N ILE A 48 -14.80 -22.90 8.68
CA ILE A 48 -15.32 -22.39 7.40
C ILE A 48 -14.27 -21.50 6.71
N LYS A 49 -13.66 -20.56 7.45
CA LYS A 49 -12.60 -19.69 6.93
C LYS A 49 -11.40 -20.48 6.42
N LEU A 50 -10.94 -21.48 7.18
CA LEU A 50 -9.85 -22.37 6.78
C LEU A 50 -10.18 -23.18 5.52
N MET A 51 -11.40 -23.70 5.41
CA MET A 51 -11.84 -24.42 4.20
C MET A 51 -11.91 -23.51 2.98
N MET A 52 -12.30 -22.25 3.14
CA MET A 52 -12.46 -21.30 2.04
C MET A 52 -11.15 -20.62 1.61
N PHE A 53 -10.16 -20.51 2.49
CA PHE A 53 -8.89 -19.84 2.22
C PHE A 53 -8.12 -20.32 0.98
N PRO A 54 -8.06 -21.63 0.65
CA PRO A 54 -7.24 -22.12 -0.47
C PRO A 54 -7.79 -21.75 -1.85
N TYR A 55 -9.08 -21.41 -1.96
CA TYR A 55 -9.76 -21.14 -3.22
C TYR A 55 -9.25 -19.89 -3.96
N PRO A 56 -9.07 -18.73 -3.31
CA PRO A 56 -8.51 -17.55 -3.96
C PRO A 56 -6.99 -17.62 -4.18
N LEU A 57 -6.28 -18.58 -3.59
CA LEU A 57 -4.81 -18.63 -3.68
C LEU A 57 -4.33 -18.91 -5.11
N LYS A 58 -3.36 -18.10 -5.57
CA LYS A 58 -2.68 -18.26 -6.85
C LYS A 58 -1.16 -18.13 -6.70
N GLY A 59 -0.42 -18.68 -7.65
CA GLY A 59 1.05 -18.53 -7.74
C GLY A 59 1.78 -18.96 -6.46
N SER A 60 2.73 -18.13 -6.00
CA SER A 60 3.59 -18.41 -4.84
C SER A 60 2.82 -18.68 -3.55
N ALA A 61 1.66 -18.03 -3.35
CA ALA A 61 0.82 -18.24 -2.17
C ALA A 61 0.20 -19.64 -2.16
N ARG A 62 -0.23 -20.13 -3.32
CA ARG A 62 -0.76 -21.49 -3.47
C ARG A 62 0.32 -22.55 -3.27
N VAL A 63 1.48 -22.35 -3.90
CA VAL A 63 2.65 -23.24 -3.77
C VAL A 63 3.13 -23.34 -2.33
N TRP A 64 3.07 -22.25 -1.55
CA TRP A 64 3.36 -22.30 -0.12
C TRP A 64 2.32 -23.14 0.64
N TYR A 65 1.03 -22.85 0.46
CA TYR A 65 -0.03 -23.54 1.17
C TYR A 65 0.00 -25.06 0.93
N ASP A 66 0.23 -25.49 -0.31
CA ASP A 66 0.31 -26.92 -0.68
C ASP A 66 1.55 -27.63 -0.09
N LYS A 67 2.57 -26.89 0.35
CA LYS A 67 3.79 -27.44 0.98
C LYS A 67 3.71 -27.50 2.50
N GLU A 68 2.70 -26.90 3.09
CA GLU A 68 2.59 -26.79 4.53
C GLU A 68 2.30 -28.17 5.16
N PRO A 69 2.98 -28.55 6.26
CA PRO A 69 2.80 -29.87 6.84
C PRO A 69 1.35 -30.11 7.32
N PRO A 70 0.83 -31.34 7.25
CA PRO A 70 -0.46 -31.68 7.83
C PRO A 70 -0.52 -31.30 9.32
N ASN A 71 -1.68 -30.84 9.79
CA ASN A 71 -1.93 -30.44 11.18
C ASN A 71 -1.06 -29.28 11.71
N SER A 72 -0.32 -28.58 10.84
CA SER A 72 0.47 -27.41 11.27
C SER A 72 -0.34 -26.11 11.32
N ILE A 73 -1.50 -26.06 10.67
CA ILE A 73 -2.46 -24.97 10.70
C ILE A 73 -3.76 -25.53 11.28
N LEU A 74 -4.07 -25.21 12.53
CA LEU A 74 -5.26 -25.72 13.24
C LEU A 74 -6.32 -24.65 13.45
N THR A 75 -5.90 -23.39 13.55
CA THR A 75 -6.79 -22.24 13.73
C THR A 75 -6.62 -21.23 12.59
N TRP A 76 -7.62 -20.36 12.43
CA TRP A 76 -7.51 -19.23 11.50
C TRP A 76 -6.33 -18.32 11.85
N GLU A 77 -6.07 -18.12 13.14
CA GLU A 77 -4.94 -17.32 13.63
C GLU A 77 -3.58 -17.94 13.23
N ASP A 78 -3.41 -19.26 13.35
CA ASP A 78 -2.20 -19.96 12.91
C ASP A 78 -1.96 -19.75 11.41
N LEU A 79 -3.02 -19.85 10.61
CA LEU A 79 -2.97 -19.66 9.17
C LEU A 79 -2.50 -18.25 8.83
N VAL A 80 -3.14 -17.23 9.41
CA VAL A 80 -2.82 -15.82 9.16
C VAL A 80 -1.38 -15.53 9.57
N ASN A 81 -0.96 -15.96 10.77
CA ASN A 81 0.38 -15.74 11.26
C ASN A 81 1.44 -16.39 10.38
N LYS A 82 1.26 -17.64 9.97
CA LYS A 82 2.21 -18.33 9.08
C LYS A 82 2.23 -17.72 7.68
N PHE A 83 1.07 -17.42 7.11
CA PHE A 83 0.95 -16.82 5.78
C PHE A 83 1.63 -15.45 5.70
N VAL A 84 1.35 -14.58 6.69
CA VAL A 84 1.97 -13.25 6.78
C VAL A 84 3.47 -13.37 7.00
N ASN A 85 3.93 -14.23 7.91
CA ASN A 85 5.37 -14.40 8.15
C ASN A 85 6.11 -14.99 6.95
N GLN A 86 5.44 -15.79 6.12
CA GLN A 86 6.04 -16.35 4.91
C GLN A 86 6.13 -15.31 3.78
N LEU A 87 5.04 -14.58 3.51
CA LEU A 87 4.99 -13.63 2.40
C LEU A 87 5.63 -12.28 2.76
N PHE A 88 5.43 -11.84 4.00
CA PHE A 88 5.90 -10.58 4.55
C PHE A 88 6.66 -10.78 5.88
N PRO A 89 7.79 -11.52 5.89
CA PRO A 89 8.61 -11.68 7.07
C PRO A 89 8.91 -10.34 7.73
N PRO A 90 8.90 -10.25 9.08
CA PRO A 90 9.20 -9.01 9.79
C PRO A 90 10.52 -8.36 9.36
N SER A 91 11.54 -9.16 9.03
CA SER A 91 12.83 -8.69 8.51
C SER A 91 12.71 -7.97 7.16
N LYS A 92 11.90 -8.49 6.22
CA LYS A 92 11.63 -7.83 4.93
C LYS A 92 10.84 -6.55 5.15
N THR A 93 9.82 -6.60 6.01
CA THR A 93 9.00 -5.43 6.36
C THR A 93 9.86 -4.32 6.96
N THR A 94 10.73 -4.64 7.93
CA THR A 94 11.67 -3.68 8.53
C THR A 94 12.65 -3.12 7.50
N ARG A 95 13.19 -3.97 6.61
CA ARG A 95 14.11 -3.51 5.55
C ARG A 95 13.42 -2.50 4.63
N LEU A 96 12.22 -2.82 4.15
CA LEU A 96 11.44 -1.93 3.28
C LEU A 96 11.06 -0.62 3.99
N LYS A 97 10.68 -0.68 5.28
CA LYS A 97 10.45 0.53 6.09
C LYS A 97 11.68 1.42 6.17
N ASN A 98 12.86 0.83 6.35
CA ASN A 98 14.13 1.57 6.37
C ASN A 98 14.50 2.14 5.00
N GLU A 99 14.21 1.42 3.92
CA GLU A 99 14.42 1.92 2.56
C GLU A 99 13.49 3.12 2.27
N ILE A 100 12.21 3.04 2.68
CA ILE A 100 11.25 4.14 2.55
C ILE A 100 11.70 5.35 3.37
N SER A 101 12.07 5.18 4.64
CA SER A 101 12.45 6.29 5.53
C SER A 101 13.76 6.98 5.13
N ARG A 102 14.60 6.30 4.35
CA ARG A 102 15.86 6.84 3.80
C ARG A 102 15.75 7.20 2.32
N PHE A 103 14.52 7.36 1.82
CA PHE A 103 14.31 7.73 0.44
C PHE A 103 15.08 9.00 0.10
N THR A 104 15.86 8.92 -0.97
CA THR A 104 16.57 10.04 -1.56
C THR A 104 16.44 9.94 -3.07
N GLN A 105 16.29 11.09 -3.72
CA GLN A 105 16.26 11.22 -5.17
C GLN A 105 17.66 10.88 -5.72
N ILE A 106 17.69 10.07 -6.77
CA ILE A 106 18.93 9.65 -7.41
C ILE A 106 19.43 10.80 -8.32
N PHE A 107 20.75 10.90 -8.52
CA PHE A 107 21.33 11.86 -9.47
C PHE A 107 20.74 11.64 -10.88
N GLU A 108 20.37 12.72 -11.57
CA GLU A 108 19.68 12.74 -12.87
C GLU A 108 18.26 12.13 -12.90
N GLU A 109 17.75 11.59 -11.79
CA GLU A 109 16.36 11.15 -11.71
C GLU A 109 15.42 12.36 -11.74
N THR A 110 14.42 12.34 -12.62
CA THR A 110 13.39 13.38 -12.66
C THR A 110 12.47 13.28 -11.44
N PHE A 111 11.76 14.36 -11.13
CA PHE A 111 10.75 14.34 -10.06
C PHE A 111 9.68 13.25 -10.29
N GLY A 112 9.23 13.08 -11.54
CA GLY A 112 8.23 12.07 -11.89
C GLY A 112 8.72 10.64 -11.63
N GLU A 113 9.95 10.33 -12.03
CA GLU A 113 10.58 9.03 -11.79
C GLU A 113 10.76 8.76 -10.29
N ALA A 114 11.22 9.77 -9.54
CA ALA A 114 11.36 9.68 -8.09
C ALA A 114 10.00 9.42 -7.40
N CYS A 115 8.94 10.11 -7.85
CA CYS A 115 7.58 9.94 -7.34
C CYS A 115 7.06 8.51 -7.59
N GLU A 116 7.20 8.01 -8.83
CA GLU A 116 6.78 6.64 -9.17
C GLU A 116 7.60 5.58 -8.42
N ARG A 117 8.91 5.81 -8.24
CA ARG A 117 9.75 4.93 -7.42
C ARG A 117 9.30 4.90 -5.96
N PHE A 118 9.00 6.05 -5.37
CA PHE A 118 8.49 6.13 -4.00
C PHE A 118 7.15 5.40 -3.84
N LYS A 119 6.19 5.60 -4.76
CA LYS A 119 4.91 4.87 -4.79
C LYS A 119 5.13 3.36 -4.89
N LYS A 120 6.09 2.92 -5.71
CA LYS A 120 6.44 1.49 -5.83
C LYS A 120 6.99 0.91 -4.53
N MET A 121 7.80 1.67 -3.78
CA MET A 121 8.32 1.26 -2.47
C MET A 121 7.19 1.11 -1.43
N LEU A 122 6.23 2.04 -1.40
CA LEU A 122 5.06 1.95 -0.52
C LEU A 122 4.21 0.71 -0.84
N ARG A 123 3.97 0.43 -2.13
CA ARG A 123 3.24 -0.76 -2.58
C ARG A 123 3.91 -2.08 -2.19
N ALA A 124 5.24 -2.10 -2.13
CA ALA A 124 6.00 -3.28 -1.69
C ALA A 124 5.87 -3.55 -0.19
N CYS A 125 5.43 -2.57 0.61
CA CYS A 125 5.31 -2.67 2.07
C CYS A 125 3.90 -2.30 2.57
N PRO A 126 2.85 -3.09 2.26
CA PRO A 126 1.45 -2.72 2.55
C PRO A 126 1.16 -2.47 4.04
N TYR A 127 1.93 -3.08 4.95
CA TYR A 127 1.81 -2.88 6.41
C TYR A 127 2.88 -1.92 6.96
N HIS A 128 3.25 -0.89 6.18
CA HIS A 128 4.32 0.03 6.55
C HIS A 128 4.00 0.88 7.79
N GLY A 129 2.73 1.18 8.06
CA GLY A 129 2.31 1.95 9.24
C GLY A 129 2.65 3.45 9.20
N PHE A 130 3.33 3.95 8.16
CA PHE A 130 3.49 5.39 7.93
C PHE A 130 2.15 6.10 7.69
N THR A 131 1.92 7.19 8.40
CA THR A 131 0.81 8.13 8.14
C THR A 131 1.03 8.82 6.79
N GLU A 132 -0.04 9.36 6.21
CA GLU A 132 0.06 10.13 4.96
C GLU A 132 1.03 11.31 5.09
N LEU A 133 0.96 12.04 6.21
CA LEU A 133 1.91 13.13 6.51
C LEU A 133 3.36 12.63 6.57
N ALA A 134 3.63 11.50 7.23
CA ALA A 134 4.98 10.95 7.29
C ALA A 134 5.50 10.52 5.92
N GLN A 135 4.62 10.05 5.02
CA GLN A 135 4.99 9.71 3.65
C GLN A 135 5.35 10.97 2.84
N ILE A 136 4.54 12.04 2.96
CA ILE A 136 4.78 13.33 2.31
C ILE A 136 6.10 13.94 2.79
N ASP A 137 6.30 14.00 4.11
CA ASP A 137 7.52 14.54 4.71
C ASP A 137 8.75 13.77 4.26
N THR A 138 8.68 12.44 4.26
CA THR A 138 9.79 11.58 3.82
C THR A 138 10.12 11.81 2.35
N PHE A 139 9.11 11.86 1.48
CA PHE A 139 9.31 12.10 0.06
C PHE A 139 9.90 13.49 -0.19
N TYR A 140 9.32 14.52 0.40
CA TYR A 140 9.75 15.91 0.23
C TYR A 140 11.19 16.14 0.70
N ASN A 141 11.55 15.61 1.87
CA ASN A 141 12.90 15.71 2.42
C ASN A 141 13.94 14.88 1.63
N GLY A 142 13.48 13.87 0.89
CA GLY A 142 14.32 13.05 0.02
C GLY A 142 14.59 13.65 -1.36
N LEU A 143 13.90 14.71 -1.77
CA LEU A 143 14.11 15.34 -3.08
C LEU A 143 15.43 16.13 -3.12
N ASN A 144 16.04 16.22 -4.30
CA ASN A 144 17.23 17.05 -4.49
C ASN A 144 16.89 18.55 -4.39
N ASP A 145 17.89 19.37 -4.07
CA ASP A 145 17.72 20.82 -3.84
C ASP A 145 17.12 21.55 -5.05
N CYS A 146 17.43 21.12 -6.28
CA CYS A 146 16.88 21.71 -7.50
C CYS A 146 15.35 21.54 -7.59
N ASN A 147 14.83 20.34 -7.28
CA ASN A 147 13.41 20.06 -7.30
C ASN A 147 12.69 20.61 -6.06
N ALA A 148 13.31 20.51 -4.88
CA ALA A 148 12.78 21.11 -3.66
C ALA A 148 12.65 22.65 -3.80
N LEU A 149 13.62 23.31 -4.44
CA LEU A 149 13.57 24.74 -4.72
C LEU A 149 12.48 25.10 -5.74
N PHE A 150 12.27 24.29 -6.77
CA PHE A 150 11.16 24.49 -7.73
C PHE A 150 9.80 24.39 -7.05
N ILE A 151 9.57 23.37 -6.21
CA ILE A 151 8.32 23.21 -5.45
C ILE A 151 8.14 24.33 -4.43
N LYS A 152 9.18 24.69 -3.66
CA LYS A 152 9.15 25.83 -2.72
C LYS A 152 8.82 27.14 -3.43
N LYS A 153 9.44 27.41 -4.58
CA LYS A 153 9.25 28.65 -5.34
C LYS A 153 7.84 28.76 -5.91
N THR A 154 7.26 27.65 -6.38
CA THR A 154 5.88 27.58 -6.87
C THR A 154 4.86 27.79 -5.73
N LEU A 155 5.07 27.19 -4.55
CA LEU A 155 4.23 27.40 -3.37
C LEU A 155 4.32 28.85 -2.82
N CYS A 156 5.52 29.42 -2.78
CA CYS A 156 5.72 30.82 -2.36
C CYS A 156 5.14 31.83 -3.37
N HIS A 157 5.17 31.55 -4.68
CA HIS A 157 4.54 32.42 -5.68
C HIS A 157 3.02 32.47 -5.52
N ASN A 158 2.38 31.36 -5.15
CA ASN A 158 0.92 31.30 -4.97
C ASN A 158 0.42 32.05 -3.73
N HIS A 159 1.27 32.30 -2.72
CA HIS A 159 0.94 33.16 -1.58
C HIS A 159 1.32 34.64 -1.77
N GLY A 160 2.02 35.00 -2.86
CA GLY A 160 2.47 36.36 -3.14
C GLY A 160 1.54 37.18 -4.06
N VAL A 161 0.51 36.58 -4.66
CA VAL A 161 -0.42 37.27 -5.57
C VAL A 161 -1.76 37.50 -4.88
N SER A 162 -1.73 38.13 -3.71
CA SER A 162 -2.90 38.80 -3.12
C SER A 162 -2.48 40.06 -2.39
N SER A 163 -1.73 40.93 -3.07
CA SER A 163 -1.66 42.35 -2.72
C SER A 163 -1.24 43.12 -3.96
N LYS A 164 -2.24 43.63 -4.67
CA LYS A 164 -2.25 44.89 -5.43
C LYS A 164 -3.37 44.83 -6.47
N HIS A 165 -4.47 45.48 -6.15
CA HIS A 165 -5.31 46.36 -6.98
C HIS A 165 -6.44 46.79 -6.04
N SER A 166 -6.25 47.94 -5.38
CA SER A 166 -6.89 49.23 -5.70
C SER A 166 -8.35 49.27 -5.29
#